data_AF-A0A1B8YLR8-F1
#
_entry.id   AF-A0A1B8YLR8-F1
#
_cell.length_a   1.000
_cell.length_b   1.000
_cell.length_c   1.000
_cell.angle_alpha   90.00
_cell.angle_beta   90.00
_cell.angle_gamma   90.00
#
_symmetry.space_group_name_H-M   'P 1'
#
loop_
_entity.id
_entity.type
_entity.pdbx_description
1 polymer ?
#
loop_
_entity_poly.entity_id
_entity_poly.type
_entity_poly.pdbx_seq_one_letter_code
_entity_poly.pdbx_strand_id
1 'polypeptide(L)'
;MSNKLINKSDDVTSIGYLFVFTKNNELSGYISESNTIEGSKENQKIFLTEKVINQIIEQDEVFGVLVGGEYLYYAMPIILADLNLSLIANKTYLEKGSVLILFEDENKQKVII
;
A
#
# COMPACT_ATOMS: atom_id res chain seq x y z
N MET A 1 -23.86 -12.68 2.58
CA MET A 1 -23.26 -11.36 2.87
C MET A 1 -22.79 -10.78 1.55
N SER A 2 -23.29 -9.62 1.15
CA SER A 2 -22.99 -9.03 -0.16
C SER A 2 -21.68 -8.24 -0.10
N ASN A 3 -20.67 -8.65 -0.88
CA ASN A 3 -19.48 -7.86 -1.11
C ASN A 3 -19.87 -6.62 -1.93
N LYS A 4 -19.77 -5.44 -1.32
CA LYS A 4 -20.01 -4.17 -2.01
C LYS A 4 -18.69 -3.71 -2.65
N LEU A 5 -18.54 -4.00 -3.94
CA LEU A 5 -17.50 -3.41 -4.78
C LEU A 5 -17.78 -1.90 -4.90
N ILE A 6 -16.86 -1.07 -4.43
CA ILE A 6 -16.90 0.37 -4.67
C ILE A 6 -16.14 0.60 -5.97
N ASN A 7 -16.86 0.74 -7.08
CA ASN A 7 -16.24 1.04 -8.38
C ASN A 7 -16.41 2.52 -8.76
N LYS A 8 -15.28 3.09 -9.19
CA LYS A 8 -15.04 4.37 -9.87
C LYS A 8 -15.17 5.66 -9.05
N SER A 9 -14.02 6.27 -8.78
CA SER A 9 -13.86 7.73 -8.85
C SER A 9 -12.76 8.07 -9.85
N ASP A 10 -13.04 9.03 -10.72
CA ASP A 10 -12.15 9.59 -11.74
C ASP A 10 -10.78 9.99 -11.15
N ASP A 11 -9.68 9.60 -11.82
CA ASP A 11 -8.30 10.12 -11.65
C ASP A 11 -7.92 10.63 -10.25
N VAL A 12 -8.23 9.89 -9.18
CA VAL A 12 -7.81 10.27 -7.83
C VAL A 12 -6.35 9.90 -7.67
N THR A 13 -5.48 10.78 -8.16
CA THR A 13 -4.04 10.80 -7.90
C THR A 13 -3.82 11.26 -6.46
N SER A 14 -4.04 10.39 -5.48
CA SER A 14 -3.77 10.72 -4.07
C SER A 14 -2.35 10.30 -3.69
N ILE A 15 -1.66 11.16 -2.93
CA ILE A 15 -0.35 10.83 -2.34
C ILE A 15 -0.60 10.07 -1.04
N GLY A 16 0.04 8.92 -0.92
CA GLY A 16 0.07 8.13 0.30
C GLY A 16 1.49 7.71 0.66
N TYR A 17 1.59 7.00 1.77
CA TYR A 17 2.82 6.44 2.28
C TYR A 17 2.63 4.96 2.54
N LEU A 18 3.50 4.16 1.94
CA LEU A 18 3.54 2.71 2.07
C LEU A 18 4.39 2.33 3.29
N PHE A 19 3.79 1.53 4.16
CA PHE A 19 4.45 0.88 5.28
C PHE A 19 4.37 -0.63 5.09
N VAL A 20 5.51 -1.30 5.08
CA VAL A 20 5.61 -2.76 5.06
C VAL A 20 6.63 -3.17 6.10
N PHE A 21 6.25 -4.11 6.97
CA PHE A 21 7.06 -4.55 8.09
C PHE A 21 6.79 -6.02 8.39
N THR A 22 7.76 -6.63 9.07
CA THR A 22 7.61 -7.99 9.59
C THR A 22 7.34 -7.93 11.08
N LYS A 23 6.25 -8.52 11.54
CA LYS A 23 5.92 -8.64 12.97
C LYS A 23 5.67 -10.09 13.32
N ASN A 24 6.39 -10.64 14.28
CA ASN A 24 6.28 -12.05 14.68
C ASN A 24 6.45 -13.04 13.50
N ASN A 25 7.38 -12.77 12.59
CA ASN A 25 7.58 -13.51 11.33
C ASN A 25 6.41 -13.46 10.34
N GLU A 26 5.43 -12.59 10.54
CA GLU A 26 4.34 -12.35 9.60
C GLU A 26 4.56 -11.03 8.86
N LEU A 27 4.36 -11.06 7.53
CA LEU A 27 4.47 -9.90 6.67
C LEU A 27 3.18 -9.09 6.73
N SER A 28 3.30 -7.80 7.07
CA SER A 28 2.17 -6.90 7.24
C SER A 28 2.46 -5.56 6.58
N GLY A 29 1.41 -4.87 6.13
CA GLY A 29 1.58 -3.57 5.51
C GLY A 29 0.27 -2.81 5.36
N TYR A 30 0.41 -1.51 5.21
CA TYR A 30 -0.71 -0.62 4.96
C TYR A 30 -0.24 0.65 4.22
N ILE A 31 -1.21 1.31 3.59
CA ILE A 31 -1.06 2.64 3.02
C ILE A 31 -1.79 3.65 3.91
N SER A 32 -1.18 4.81 4.10
CA SER A 32 -1.72 5.90 4.92
C SER A 32 -1.47 7.26 4.26
N GLU A 33 -2.31 8.25 4.53
CA GLU A 33 -2.05 9.65 4.14
C GLU A 33 -0.99 10.31 5.05
N SER A 34 -0.66 9.68 6.19
CA SER A 34 0.39 10.14 7.10
C SER A 34 1.70 9.40 6.85
N ASN A 35 2.81 10.13 6.90
CA ASN A 35 4.17 9.58 6.83
C ASN A 35 4.71 9.08 8.18
N THR A 36 3.89 9.06 9.24
CA THR A 36 4.26 8.48 10.53
C THR A 36 3.25 7.44 10.99
N ILE A 37 3.69 6.50 11.82
CA ILE A 37 2.83 5.43 12.34
C ILE A 37 1.80 6.01 13.32
N GLU A 38 2.22 6.94 14.18
CA GLU A 38 1.37 7.60 15.17
C GLU A 38 0.31 8.49 14.51
N GLY A 39 0.62 9.08 13.36
CA GLY A 39 -0.33 9.86 12.56
C GLY A 39 -1.31 8.99 11.76
N SER A 40 -1.03 7.70 11.61
CA SER A 40 -1.84 6.77 10.82
C SER A 40 -3.03 6.22 11.62
N LYS A 41 -4.21 6.83 11.44
CA LYS A 41 -5.45 6.35 12.08
C LYS A 41 -5.91 5.04 11.47
N GLU A 42 -6.24 4.05 12.31
CA GLU A 42 -6.61 2.69 11.88
C GLU A 42 -7.77 2.66 10.87
N ASN A 43 -8.77 3.53 11.03
CA ASN A 43 -9.93 3.62 10.14
C ASN A 43 -9.66 4.36 8.81
N GLN A 44 -8.44 4.88 8.62
CA GLN A 44 -7.99 5.56 7.42
C GLN A 44 -6.89 4.79 6.68
N LYS A 45 -6.49 3.63 7.20
CA LYS A 45 -5.51 2.75 6.56
C LYS A 45 -6.15 1.94 5.44
N ILE A 46 -5.43 1.78 4.35
CA ILE A 46 -5.69 0.75 3.35
C ILE A 46 -4.73 -0.40 3.66
N PHE A 47 -5.26 -1.51 4.16
CA PHE A 47 -4.48 -2.69 4.53
C PHE A 47 -4.05 -3.47 3.30
N LEU A 48 -2.85 -4.05 3.36
CA LEU A 48 -2.29 -4.89 2.33
C LEU A 48 -2.33 -6.34 2.80
N THR A 49 -2.75 -7.24 1.91
CA THR A 49 -2.56 -8.67 2.15
C THR A 49 -1.12 -9.05 1.86
N GLU A 50 -0.63 -10.14 2.45
CA GLU A 50 0.72 -10.65 2.19
C GLU A 50 0.98 -10.84 0.69
N LYS A 51 -0.02 -11.34 -0.06
CA LYS A 51 0.07 -11.48 -1.52
C LYS A 51 0.35 -10.15 -2.22
N VAL A 52 -0.40 -9.11 -1.85
CA VAL A 52 -0.22 -7.76 -2.42
C VAL A 52 1.16 -7.21 -2.08
N ILE A 53 1.63 -7.44 -0.85
CA ILE A 53 2.97 -7.01 -0.43
C ILE A 53 4.05 -7.71 -1.26
N ASN A 54 3.97 -9.03 -1.43
CA ASN A 54 4.92 -9.78 -2.23
C ASN A 54 4.93 -9.29 -3.69
N GLN A 55 3.76 -8.99 -4.27
CA GLN A 55 3.67 -8.41 -5.61
C GLN A 55 4.33 -7.03 -5.73
N ILE A 56 4.28 -6.20 -4.68
CA ILE A 56 4.99 -4.91 -4.64
C ILE A 56 6.49 -5.15 -4.64
N ILE A 57 6.98 -6.01 -3.74
CA ILE A 57 8.41 -6.31 -3.59
C ILE A 57 8.99 -6.92 -4.87
N GLU A 58 8.27 -7.85 -5.51
CA GLU A 58 8.71 -8.51 -6.74
C GLU A 58 8.80 -7.55 -7.94
N GLN A 59 7.99 -6.49 -7.97
CA GLN A 59 7.98 -5.49 -9.04
C GLN A 59 8.87 -4.27 -8.75
N ASP A 60 9.39 -4.13 -7.54
CA ASP A 60 10.26 -3.03 -7.16
C ASP A 60 11.72 -3.33 -7.51
N GLU A 61 12.13 -2.84 -8.67
CA GLU A 61 13.51 -2.92 -9.16
C GLU A 61 14.32 -1.64 -8.87
N VAL A 62 13.69 -0.60 -8.31
CA VAL A 62 14.26 0.76 -8.22
C VAL A 62 14.69 1.11 -6.80
N PHE A 63 13.79 0.92 -5.83
CA PHE A 63 14.02 1.38 -4.46
C PHE A 63 14.59 0.25 -3.60
N GLY A 64 14.17 -0.98 -3.87
CA GLY A 64 14.59 -2.16 -3.13
C GLY A 64 14.04 -2.18 -1.70
N VAL A 65 14.15 -3.33 -1.05
CA VAL A 65 13.69 -3.50 0.33
C VAL A 65 14.82 -3.31 1.33
N LEU A 66 14.51 -2.71 2.48
CA LEU A 66 15.43 -2.65 3.61
C LEU A 66 15.56 -4.04 4.25
N VAL A 67 16.77 -4.58 4.30
CA VAL A 67 17.06 -5.89 4.90
C VAL A 67 17.67 -5.73 6.29
N GLY A 68 17.18 -6.52 7.26
CA GLY A 68 17.72 -6.57 8.63
C GLY A 68 17.07 -5.60 9.63
N GLY A 69 16.12 -4.78 9.18
CA GLY A 69 15.26 -3.95 10.04
C GLY A 69 13.86 -4.54 10.25
N GLU A 70 13.08 -3.89 11.11
CA GLU A 70 11.65 -4.23 11.31
C GLU A 70 10.80 -3.92 10.06
N TYR A 71 11.23 -2.93 9.27
CA TYR A 71 10.51 -2.43 8.09
C TYR A 71 11.24 -2.81 6.81
N LEU A 72 10.47 -3.25 5.81
CA LEU A 72 10.92 -3.40 4.42
C LEU A 72 10.71 -2.09 3.66
N TYR A 73 9.57 -1.42 3.89
CA TYR A 73 9.27 -0.07 3.44
C TYR A 73 8.79 0.75 4.64
N TYR A 74 9.42 1.89 4.90
CA TYR A 74 9.00 2.83 5.94
C TYR A 74 8.65 4.17 5.31
N ALA A 75 7.37 4.54 5.38
CA ALA A 75 6.85 5.79 4.82
C ALA A 75 7.28 6.02 3.36
N MET A 76 7.34 4.96 2.54
CA MET A 76 7.71 5.06 1.13
C MET A 76 6.63 5.85 0.39
N PRO A 77 6.94 7.01 -0.22
CA PRO A 77 5.95 7.82 -0.91
C PRO A 77 5.36 7.05 -2.10
N ILE A 78 4.03 7.10 -2.24
CA ILE A 78 3.31 6.50 -3.34
C ILE A 78 2.27 7.44 -3.91
N ILE A 79 2.00 7.28 -5.21
CA ILE A 79 0.81 7.83 -5.86
C ILE A 79 -0.16 6.66 -6.09
N LEU A 80 -1.40 6.86 -5.67
CA LEU A 80 -2.51 5.97 -5.98
C LEU A 80 -3.14 6.46 -7.27
N ALA A 81 -3.13 5.68 -8.35
CA ALA A 81 -3.64 6.13 -9.65
C ALA A 81 -4.97 5.47 -10.02
N ASP A 82 -5.08 4.16 -9.76
CA ASP A 82 -6.29 3.38 -9.92
C ASP A 82 -6.48 2.56 -8.64
N LEU A 83 -7.57 2.76 -7.91
CA LEU A 83 -7.82 2.07 -6.65
C LEU A 83 -9.01 1.14 -6.76
N ASN A 84 -8.75 -0.15 -6.56
CA ASN A 84 -9.78 -1.14 -6.29
C ASN A 84 -9.68 -1.55 -4.83
N LEU A 85 -10.76 -1.35 -4.07
CA LEU A 85 -10.78 -1.53 -2.63
C LEU A 85 -11.94 -2.45 -2.20
N SER A 86 -11.69 -3.27 -1.19
CA SER A 86 -12.73 -4.06 -0.52
C SER A 86 -12.87 -3.65 0.95
N LEU A 87 -14.09 -3.72 1.48
CA LEU A 87 -14.38 -3.47 2.90
C LEU A 87 -14.70 -4.81 3.58
N ILE A 88 -13.83 -5.25 4.47
CA ILE A 88 -13.96 -6.51 5.22
C ILE A 88 -13.82 -6.22 6.71
N ALA A 89 -14.83 -6.56 7.50
CA ALA A 89 -14.82 -6.36 8.96
C ALA A 89 -14.40 -4.93 9.40
N ASN A 90 -14.94 -3.90 8.73
CA ASN A 90 -14.63 -2.48 8.93
C ASN A 90 -13.19 -2.07 8.61
N LYS A 91 -12.44 -2.90 7.88
CA LYS A 91 -11.11 -2.57 7.35
C LYS A 91 -11.15 -2.51 5.83
N THR A 92 -10.47 -1.53 5.27
CA THR A 92 -10.35 -1.33 3.83
C THR A 92 -9.09 -2.03 3.33
N TYR A 93 -9.20 -2.91 2.34
CA TYR A 93 -8.08 -3.65 1.76
C TYR A 93 -7.83 -3.24 0.31
N LEU A 94 -6.56 -3.21 -0.09
CA LEU A 94 -6.16 -3.03 -1.48
C LEU A 94 -6.40 -4.32 -2.27
N GLU A 95 -7.09 -4.21 -3.39
CA GLU A 95 -7.44 -5.34 -4.25
C GLU A 95 -6.72 -5.28 -5.60
N LYS A 96 -6.74 -6.43 -6.29
CA LYS A 96 -6.25 -6.58 -7.66
C LYS A 96 -6.91 -5.56 -8.60
N GLY A 97 -6.14 -5.06 -9.55
CA GLY A 97 -6.51 -4.01 -10.49
C GLY A 97 -6.16 -2.61 -10.00
N SER A 98 -5.57 -2.51 -8.80
CA SER A 98 -5.02 -1.24 -8.31
C SER A 98 -3.66 -0.95 -8.93
N VAL A 99 -3.34 0.34 -9.06
CA VAL A 99 -2.05 0.84 -9.54
C VAL A 99 -1.45 1.74 -8.46
N LEU A 100 -0.25 1.36 -8.02
CA LEU A 100 0.60 2.16 -7.15
C LEU A 100 1.78 2.68 -7.95
N ILE A 101 2.22 3.90 -7.68
CA ILE A 101 3.48 4.42 -8.22
C ILE A 101 4.36 4.78 -7.03
N LEU A 102 5.37 3.97 -6.75
CA LEU A 102 6.44 4.26 -5.80
C LEU A 102 7.27 5.43 -6.35
N PHE A 103 7.65 6.38 -5.50
CA PHE A 103 8.50 7.48 -5.94
C PHE A 103 9.41 8.01 -4.84
N GLU A 104 10.60 8.45 -5.25
CA GLU A 104 11.55 9.19 -4.43
C GLU A 104 12.38 10.08 -5.36
N ASP A 105 12.49 11.38 -5.03
CA ASP A 105 13.11 12.39 -5.89
C ASP A 105 12.58 12.37 -7.34
N GLU A 106 13.45 12.11 -8.32
CA GLU A 106 13.10 12.02 -9.76
C GLU A 106 12.72 10.59 -10.18
N ASN A 107 12.92 9.59 -9.32
CA ASN A 107 12.67 8.19 -9.62
C ASN A 107 11.22 7.82 -9.37
N LYS A 108 10.65 7.01 -10.27
CA LYS A 108 9.28 6.49 -10.18
C LYS A 108 9.24 5.05 -10.65
N GLN A 109 8.50 4.20 -9.94
CA GLN A 109 8.23 2.82 -10.33
C GLN A 109 6.74 2.53 -10.25
N LYS A 110 6.15 2.08 -11.36
CA LYS A 110 4.75 1.66 -11.42
C LYS A 110 4.63 0.20 -10.97
N VAL A 111 3.73 -0.06 -10.04
CA VAL A 111 3.38 -1.39 -9.53
C VAL A 111 1.91 -1.68 -9.81
N ILE A 112 1.64 -2.83 -10.42
CA ILE A 112 0.27 -3.28 -10.71
C ILE A 112 -0.08 -4.40 -9.74
N ILE A 113 -1.18 -4.24 -9.02
CA ILE A 113 -1.68 -5.20 -8.01
C ILE A 113 -2.60 -6.24 -8.66
#